data_AF-A0A6G8FHH9-F1
#
_entry.id   AF-A0A6G8FHH9-F1
#
_cell.length_a   1.000
_cell.length_b   1.000
_cell.length_c   1.000
_cell.angle_alpha   90.00
_cell.angle_beta   90.00
_cell.angle_gamma   90.00
#
_symmetry.space_group_name_H-M   'P 1'
#
loop_
_entity.id
_entity.type
_entity.pdbx_description
1 polymer ?
#
loop_
_entity_poly.entity_id
_entity_poly.type
_entity_poly.pdbx_seq_one_letter_code
_entity_poly.pdbx_strand_id
1 'polypeptide(L)'
;MNKYVAADGTVLTDEVIAQLAREAELGFPNSKLSRDEVAPWKRREPMETHSIRVPARLWALLELRAAEEQLSTSEFARQALAQSLLGGRAA
;
A
#
# COMPACT_ATOMS: atom_id res chain seq x y z
N MET A 1 16.67 33.35 10.61
CA MET A 1 16.70 32.26 9.61
C MET A 1 16.52 30.96 10.34
N ASN A 2 15.32 30.38 10.27
CA ASN A 2 15.10 29.04 10.80
C ASN A 2 15.59 28.04 9.75
N LYS A 3 16.20 26.95 10.20
CA LYS A 3 16.61 25.84 9.32
C LYS A 3 15.64 24.69 9.53
N TYR A 4 14.92 24.33 8.48
CA TYR A 4 14.06 23.15 8.48
C TYR A 4 14.77 22.02 7.75
N VAL A 5 14.56 20.76 8.16
CA VAL A 5 15.18 19.60 7.54
C VAL A 5 14.09 18.59 7.23
N ALA A 6 14.00 18.17 5.98
CA ALA A 6 13.08 17.14 5.52
C ALA A 6 13.48 15.75 6.02
N ALA A 7 12.57 14.78 5.94
CA ALA A 7 12.80 13.41 6.41
C ALA A 7 13.96 12.68 5.69
N ASP A 8 14.32 13.14 4.48
CA ASP A 8 15.44 12.65 3.68
C ASP A 8 16.77 13.40 3.95
N GLY A 9 16.77 14.36 4.88
CA GLY A 9 17.93 15.17 5.23
C GLY A 9 18.08 16.46 4.41
N THR A 10 17.18 16.74 3.47
CA THR A 10 17.22 17.97 2.67
C THR A 10 16.99 19.20 3.54
N VAL A 11 17.90 20.18 3.47
CA VAL A 11 17.75 21.45 4.20
C VAL A 11 16.79 22.36 3.42
N LEU A 12 15.71 22.76 4.08
CA LEU A 12 14.70 23.68 3.56
C LEU A 12 14.95 25.06 4.17
N THR A 13 15.27 26.03 3.31
CA THR A 13 15.41 27.43 3.70
C THR A 13 14.04 28.11 3.78
N ASP A 14 13.99 29.29 4.41
CA ASP A 14 12.76 30.08 4.51
C ASP A 14 12.18 30.43 3.10
N GLU A 15 13.03 30.60 2.09
CA GLU A 15 12.62 30.83 0.70
C GLU A 15 11.99 29.58 0.05
N VAL A 16 12.54 28.39 0.34
CA VAL A 16 11.98 27.11 -0.14
C VAL A 16 10.62 26.87 0.50
N ILE A 17 10.49 27.14 1.80
CA ILE A 17 9.21 27.06 2.53
C ILE A 17 8.18 27.99 1.90
N ALA A 18 8.55 29.25 1.64
CA ALA A 18 7.66 30.23 1.02
C ALA A 18 7.24 29.82 -0.39
N GLN A 19 8.13 29.19 -1.16
CA GLN A 19 7.82 28.68 -2.49
C GLN A 19 6.83 27.52 -2.43
N LEU A 20 7.06 26.54 -1.55
CA LEU A 20 6.15 25.41 -1.34
C LEU A 20 4.76 25.86 -0.88
N ALA A 21 4.69 26.87 -0.02
CA ALA A 21 3.42 27.45 0.41
C ALA A 21 2.66 28.08 -0.77
N ARG A 22 3.35 28.83 -1.65
CA ARG A 22 2.74 29.40 -2.86
C ARG A 22 2.24 28.33 -3.81
N GLU A 23 3.00 27.26 -4.00
CA GLU A 23 2.61 26.14 -4.86
C GLU A 23 1.37 25.42 -4.32
N ALA A 24 1.26 25.26 -3.00
CA ALA A 24 0.08 24.70 -2.36
C ALA A 24 -1.18 25.58 -2.55
N GLU A 25 -1.04 26.91 -2.42
CA GLU A 25 -2.12 27.89 -2.64
C GLU A 25 -2.59 27.92 -4.11
N LEU A 26 -1.67 27.77 -5.06
CA LEU A 26 -1.98 27.66 -6.50
C LEU A 26 -2.72 26.35 -6.83
N GLY A 27 -2.62 25.36 -5.95
CA GLY A 27 -3.18 24.02 -6.13
C GLY A 27 -2.55 23.28 -7.30
N PHE A 28 -3.26 22.27 -7.80
CA PHE A 28 -2.81 21.42 -8.91
C PHE A 28 -3.76 21.57 -10.10
N PRO A 29 -3.76 22.72 -10.81
CA PRO A 29 -4.64 22.93 -11.95
C PRO A 29 -4.34 21.89 -13.03
N ASN A 30 -5.39 21.31 -13.62
CA ASN A 30 -5.32 20.22 -14.61
C ASN A 30 -4.86 18.86 -14.05
N SER A 31 -4.74 18.70 -12.73
CA SER A 31 -4.59 17.37 -12.14
C SER A 31 -5.91 16.60 -12.18
N LYS A 32 -5.84 15.29 -12.43
CA LYS A 32 -6.96 14.36 -12.24
C LYS A 32 -6.66 13.56 -10.98
N LEU A 33 -7.47 13.75 -9.95
CA LEU A 33 -7.44 12.90 -8.77
C LEU A 33 -8.19 11.60 -9.10
N SER A 34 -7.46 10.51 -9.32
CA SER A 34 -8.04 9.17 -9.21
C SER A 34 -7.91 8.71 -7.76
N ARG A 35 -9.00 8.20 -7.19
CA ARG A 35 -8.83 7.25 -6.09
C ARG A 35 -8.35 5.97 -6.75
N ASP A 36 -7.10 5.59 -6.49
CA ASP A 36 -6.70 4.21 -6.76
C ASP A 36 -7.69 3.31 -6.00
N GLU A 37 -8.35 2.40 -6.72
CA GLU A 37 -9.11 1.35 -6.07
C GLU A 37 -8.16 0.65 -5.11
N VAL A 38 -8.52 0.72 -3.83
CA VAL A 38 -7.65 0.19 -2.80
C VAL A 38 -7.60 -1.31 -3.02
N ALA A 39 -6.39 -1.83 -3.16
CA ALA A 39 -6.16 -3.25 -3.31
C ALA A 39 -6.98 -4.04 -2.26
N PRO A 40 -7.79 -5.04 -2.64
CA PRO A 40 -8.76 -5.69 -1.74
C PRO A 40 -8.11 -6.47 -0.59
N TRP A 41 -6.78 -6.64 -0.61
CA TRP A 41 -6.02 -7.20 0.50
C TRP A 41 -5.57 -6.16 1.55
N LYS A 42 -5.90 -4.87 1.40
CA LYS A 42 -5.55 -3.84 2.41
C LYS A 42 -6.59 -3.75 3.53
N ARG A 43 -6.12 -3.49 4.74
CA ARG A 43 -6.93 -3.39 5.97
C ARG A 43 -7.61 -2.02 6.11
N ARG A 44 -8.51 -1.63 5.19
CA ARG A 44 -9.31 -0.40 5.32
C ARG A 44 -10.75 -0.64 5.78
N GLU A 45 -11.29 -1.80 5.48
CA GLU A 45 -12.60 -2.25 5.93
C GLU A 45 -12.45 -3.27 7.07
N PRO A 46 -13.48 -3.47 7.92
CA PRO A 46 -13.48 -4.51 8.92
C PRO A 46 -13.12 -5.87 8.31
N MET A 47 -12.20 -6.58 8.93
CA MET A 47 -11.81 -7.92 8.48
C MET A 47 -12.69 -8.97 9.14
N GLU A 48 -13.33 -9.81 8.33
CA GLU A 48 -14.06 -10.99 8.78
C GLU A 48 -13.19 -12.24 8.68
N THR A 49 -13.34 -13.16 9.64
CA THR A 49 -12.63 -14.44 9.62
C THR A 49 -13.52 -15.51 9.00
N HIS A 50 -13.08 -16.06 7.87
CA HIS A 50 -13.69 -17.23 7.24
C HIS A 50 -12.69 -18.39 7.23
N SER A 51 -13.18 -19.60 7.55
CA SER A 51 -12.36 -20.81 7.61
C SER A 51 -12.45 -21.61 6.31
N ILE A 52 -11.31 -21.94 5.73
CA ILE A 52 -11.20 -22.84 4.57
C ILE A 52 -10.35 -24.06 4.94
N ARG A 53 -10.76 -25.25 4.50
CA ARG A 53 -9.94 -26.46 4.64
C ARG A 53 -8.93 -26.51 3.50
N VAL A 54 -7.65 -26.68 3.82
CA VAL A 54 -6.57 -26.78 2.85
C VAL A 54 -5.72 -28.03 3.13
N PRO A 55 -5.08 -28.62 2.10
CA PRO A 55 -4.08 -29.67 2.32
C PRO A 55 -2.93 -29.15 3.20
N ALA A 56 -2.41 -29.98 4.11
CA ALA A 56 -1.31 -29.60 5.01
C ALA A 56 -0.07 -29.09 4.24
N ARG A 57 0.23 -29.70 3.08
CA ARG A 57 1.31 -29.26 2.20
C ARG A 57 1.09 -27.86 1.64
N LEU A 58 -0.16 -27.49 1.34
CA LEU A 58 -0.47 -26.14 0.87
C LEU A 58 -0.28 -25.11 1.98
N TRP A 59 -0.66 -25.44 3.22
CA TRP A 59 -0.41 -24.58 4.37
C TRP A 59 1.08 -24.32 4.59
N ALA A 60 1.91 -25.37 4.56
CA ALA A 60 3.36 -25.24 4.69
C ALA A 60 3.98 -24.35 3.60
N LEU A 61 3.47 -24.43 2.36
CA LEU A 61 3.90 -23.56 1.27
C LEU A 61 3.51 -22.10 1.50
N LEU A 62 2.31 -21.84 2.04
CA LEU A 62 1.87 -20.49 2.40
C LEU A 62 2.78 -19.87 3.47
N GLU A 63 3.12 -20.63 4.52
CA GLU A 63 4.02 -20.17 5.59
C GLU A 63 5.42 -19.86 5.07
N LEU A 64 5.98 -20.74 4.22
CA LEU A 64 7.29 -20.52 3.62
C LEU A 64 7.33 -19.23 2.79
N ARG A 65 6.35 -19.04 1.90
CA ARG A 65 6.29 -17.85 1.04
C ARG A 65 6.02 -16.57 1.82
N ALA A 66 5.16 -16.62 2.83
CA ALA A 66 4.93 -15.48 3.72
C ALA A 66 6.23 -15.07 4.44
N ALA A 67 7.03 -16.03 4.89
CA ALA A 67 8.32 -15.76 5.52
C ALA A 67 9.34 -15.16 4.53
N GLU A 68 9.43 -15.67 3.30
CA GLU A 68 10.29 -15.13 2.24
C GLU A 68 9.97 -13.65 1.95
N GLU A 69 8.69 -13.28 1.97
CA GLU A 69 8.21 -11.91 1.70
C GLU A 69 8.09 -11.03 2.96
N GLN A 70 8.47 -11.53 4.14
CA GLN A 70 8.34 -10.82 5.42
C GLN A 70 6.89 -10.39 5.74
N LEU A 71 5.92 -11.20 5.34
CA LEU A 71 4.49 -10.99 5.58
C LEU A 71 3.96 -12.00 6.60
N SER A 72 2.83 -11.67 7.24
CA SER A 72 2.07 -12.67 7.97
C SER A 72 1.40 -13.67 7.01
N THR A 73 1.20 -14.92 7.44
CA THR A 73 0.53 -15.95 6.61
C THR A 73 -0.85 -15.49 6.13
N SER A 74 -1.62 -14.78 6.96
CA SER A 74 -2.94 -14.25 6.60
C SER A 74 -2.88 -13.06 5.64
N GLU A 75 -1.79 -12.30 5.63
CA GLU A 75 -1.56 -11.23 4.66
C GLU A 75 -1.13 -11.77 3.31
N PHE A 76 -0.14 -12.66 3.30
CA PHE A 76 0.28 -13.34 2.09
C PHE A 76 -0.88 -14.09 1.43
N ALA A 77 -1.68 -14.84 2.21
CA ALA A 77 -2.85 -15.54 1.70
C ALA A 77 -3.87 -14.59 1.04
N ARG A 78 -4.15 -13.43 1.65
CA ARG A 78 -5.06 -12.42 1.05
C ARG A 78 -4.49 -11.83 -0.24
N GLN A 79 -3.19 -11.55 -0.29
CA GLN A 79 -2.54 -11.04 -1.51
C GLN A 79 -2.59 -12.07 -2.63
N ALA A 80 -2.20 -13.32 -2.36
CA ALA A 80 -2.20 -14.39 -3.34
C ALA A 80 -3.62 -14.68 -3.88
N LEU A 81 -4.63 -14.73 -3.01
CA LEU A 81 -6.03 -14.91 -3.40
C LEU A 81 -6.52 -13.73 -4.25
N ALA A 82 -6.25 -12.49 -3.83
CA ALA A 82 -6.67 -11.31 -4.58
C ALA A 82 -6.03 -11.25 -5.96
N GLN A 83 -4.73 -11.53 -6.07
CA GLN A 83 -4.03 -11.58 -7.35
C GLN A 83 -4.64 -12.64 -8.28
N SER A 84 -4.96 -13.82 -7.75
CA SER A 84 -5.61 -14.89 -8.53
C SER A 84 -7.03 -14.54 -8.98
N LEU A 85 -7.79 -13.80 -8.18
CA LEU A 85 -9.18 -13.46 -8.48
C LEU A 85 -9.31 -12.21 -9.38
N LEU A 86 -8.43 -11.22 -9.18
CA LEU A 86 -8.38 -9.99 -9.98
C LEU A 86 -7.63 -10.18 -11.30
N GLY A 87 -6.66 -11.09 -11.35
CA GLY A 87 -5.87 -11.42 -12.54
C GLY A 87 -6.65 -12.20 -13.62
N GLY A 88 -7.91 -12.55 -13.35
CA GLY A 88 -8.86 -13.03 -14.33
C GLY A 88 -9.12 -14.53 -14.29
N ARG A 89 -10.40 -14.87 -14.46
CA ARG A 89 -10.79 -16.04 -15.23
C ARG A 89 -11.57 -15.51 -16.44
N ALA A 90 -10.87 -15.34 -17.57
CA ALA A 90 -11.54 -15.52 -18.85
C ALA A 90 -11.86 -17.03 -18.94
N ALA A 91 -13.12 -17.36 -18.66
CA ALA A 91 -13.71 -18.65 -18.98
C ALA A 91 -15.04 -18.41 -19.67
#